data_AF-A0A6C0L6F8-F1
#
_entry.id   AF-A0A6C0L6F8-F1
#
_cell.length_a   1.000
_cell.length_b   1.000
_cell.length_c   1.000
_cell.angle_alpha   90.00
_cell.angle_beta   90.00
_cell.angle_gamma   90.00
#
_symmetry.space_group_name_H-M   'P 1'
#
loop_
_entity.id
_entity.type
_entity.pdbx_description
1 polymer ?
#
loop_
_entity_poly.entity_id
_entity_poly.type
_entity_poly.pdbx_seq_one_letter_code
_entity_poly.pdbx_strand_id
1 'polypeptide(L)'
;MGALGLYAFHILFVFPLLFYVAFFRGLVPLWVYHGLTILGLVIIVYHLFKAIKRWKDHSPFLWVNIMHIVLIGPLMVYIGKNDYSSAKWSFEILALLAFAALGYNLYQIVIEVAKLQTIRPEEIYDAATASSTSSKPRPN
;
A
#
# COMPACT_ATOMS: atom_id res chain seq x y z
N MET A 1 4.44 -9.78 6.46
CA MET A 1 4.25 -8.46 7.06
C MET A 1 2.78 -8.29 7.41
N GLY A 2 2.45 -7.79 8.60
CA GLY A 2 1.08 -7.41 8.95
C GLY A 2 0.62 -6.15 8.20
N ALA A 3 -0.69 -5.83 8.26
CA ALA A 3 -1.29 -4.71 7.53
C ALA A 3 -0.57 -3.37 7.79
N LEU A 4 -0.32 -3.05 9.06
CA LEU A 4 0.37 -1.83 9.50
C LEU A 4 1.78 -1.68 8.87
N GLY A 5 2.51 -2.78 8.71
CA GLY A 5 3.84 -2.77 8.07
C GLY A 5 3.80 -2.44 6.57
N LEU A 6 2.73 -2.83 5.86
CA LEU A 6 2.54 -2.46 4.46
C LEU A 6 2.29 -0.96 4.30
N TYR A 7 1.49 -0.36 5.20
CA TYR A 7 1.21 1.06 5.18
C TYR A 7 2.45 1.90 5.56
N ALA A 8 3.17 1.48 6.61
CA ALA A 8 4.44 2.09 7.00
C ALA A 8 5.48 2.04 5.87
N PHE A 9 5.58 0.93 5.12
CA PHE A 9 6.47 0.84 3.96
C PHE A 9 6.15 1.90 2.89
N HIS A 10 4.87 2.15 2.60
CA HIS A 10 4.49 3.17 1.63
C HIS A 10 4.81 4.58 2.13
N ILE A 11 4.63 4.86 3.42
CA ILE A 11 4.92 6.18 4.01
C ILE A 11 6.43 6.45 4.06
N LEU A 12 7.23 5.45 4.46
CA LEU A 12 8.67 5.63 4.73
C LEU A 12 9.57 5.44 3.50
N PHE A 13 9.12 4.72 2.47
CA PHE A 13 9.94 4.42 1.29
C PHE A 13 9.27 4.85 -0.03
N VAL A 14 8.01 4.50 -0.25
CA VAL A 14 7.33 4.81 -1.54
C VAL A 14 7.09 6.31 -1.68
N PHE A 15 6.51 6.98 -0.68
CA PHE A 15 6.27 8.42 -0.72
C PHE A 15 7.58 9.22 -0.92
N PRO A 16 8.66 9.04 -0.11
CA PRO A 16 9.90 9.78 -0.30
C PRO A 16 10.55 9.54 -1.65
N LEU A 17 10.54 8.30 -2.18
CA LEU A 17 11.08 7.99 -3.50
C LEU A 17 10.32 8.71 -4.62
N LEU A 18 8.99 8.59 -4.66
CA LEU A 18 8.18 9.20 -5.72
C LEU A 18 8.18 10.73 -5.62
N PHE A 19 8.15 11.27 -4.39
CA PHE A 19 8.21 12.70 -4.15
C PHE A 19 9.58 13.30 -4.49
N TYR A 20 10.68 12.60 -4.17
CA TYR A 20 12.03 13.01 -4.59
C TYR A 20 12.13 13.10 -6.13
N VAL A 21 11.67 12.07 -6.85
CA VAL A 21 11.69 12.07 -8.32
C VAL A 21 10.83 13.18 -8.91
N ALA A 22 9.65 13.44 -8.33
CA ALA A 22 8.76 14.50 -8.77
C ALA A 22 9.31 15.91 -8.52
N PHE A 23 9.87 16.16 -7.33
CA PHE A 23 10.28 17.49 -6.90
C PHE A 23 11.65 17.90 -7.49
N PHE A 24 12.62 16.98 -7.54
CA PHE A 24 13.97 17.23 -8.03
C PHE A 24 14.15 16.86 -9.52
N ARG A 25 13.08 16.95 -10.33
CA ARG A 25 13.12 16.67 -11.77
C ARG A 25 14.30 17.41 -12.44
N GLY A 26 15.04 16.72 -13.30
CA GLY A 26 16.26 17.27 -13.93
C GLY A 26 17.55 17.15 -13.10
N LEU A 27 17.47 16.92 -11.79
CA LEU A 27 18.61 16.64 -10.92
C LEU A 27 18.70 15.16 -10.50
N VAL A 28 17.64 14.39 -10.73
CA VAL A 28 17.57 12.94 -10.54
C VAL A 28 18.56 12.23 -11.49
N PRO A 29 19.50 11.41 -10.99
CA PRO A 29 20.45 10.67 -11.83
C PRO A 29 19.77 9.65 -12.76
N LEU A 30 20.36 9.41 -13.95
CA LEU A 30 19.79 8.54 -14.99
C LEU A 30 19.44 7.11 -14.50
N TRP A 31 20.27 6.53 -13.63
CA TRP A 31 20.02 5.19 -13.07
C TRP A 31 18.72 5.12 -12.26
N VAL A 32 18.25 6.22 -11.67
CA VAL A 32 16.98 6.29 -10.94
C VAL A 32 15.80 6.18 -11.91
N TYR A 33 15.86 6.80 -13.10
CA TYR A 33 14.80 6.68 -14.11
C TYR A 33 14.73 5.25 -14.68
N HIS A 34 15.87 4.60 -14.92
CA HIS A 34 15.91 3.17 -15.27
C HIS A 34 15.29 2.31 -14.16
N GLY A 35 15.66 2.58 -12.89
CA GLY A 35 15.06 1.95 -11.72
C GLY A 35 13.55 2.16 -11.64
N LEU A 36 13.06 3.37 -11.92
CA LEU A 36 11.64 3.73 -11.93
C LEU A 36 10.88 2.98 -13.03
N THR A 37 11.49 2.78 -14.19
CA THR A 37 10.93 1.97 -15.30
C THR A 37 10.75 0.52 -14.87
N ILE A 38 11.82 -0.10 -14.36
CA ILE A 38 11.79 -1.51 -13.91
C ILE A 38 10.79 -1.68 -12.76
N LEU A 39 10.82 -0.78 -11.77
CA LEU A 39 9.91 -0.79 -10.63
C LEU A 39 8.46 -0.61 -11.05
N GLY A 40 8.17 0.30 -12.00
CA GLY A 40 6.83 0.50 -12.55
C GLY A 40 6.28 -0.77 -13.23
N LEU A 41 7.09 -1.46 -14.03
CA LEU A 41 6.71 -2.75 -14.65
C LEU A 41 6.45 -3.83 -13.59
N VAL A 42 7.34 -3.96 -12.59
CA VAL A 42 7.18 -4.92 -11.48
C VAL A 42 5.90 -4.63 -10.68
N ILE A 43 5.61 -3.36 -10.40
CA ILE A 43 4.38 -2.91 -9.73
C ILE A 43 3.15 -3.32 -10.54
N ILE A 44 3.11 -3.08 -11.85
CA ILE A 44 1.99 -3.49 -12.71
C ILE A 44 1.74 -5.00 -12.61
N VAL A 45 2.77 -5.83 -12.80
CA VAL A 45 2.64 -7.29 -12.79
C VAL A 45 2.22 -7.81 -11.41
N TYR A 46 2.86 -7.34 -10.33
CA TYR A 46 2.52 -7.72 -8.97
C TYR A 46 1.09 -7.33 -8.60
N HIS A 47 0.68 -6.10 -8.92
CA HIS A 47 -0.66 -5.64 -8.62
C HIS A 47 -1.73 -6.28 -9.50
N LEU A 48 -1.43 -6.67 -10.74
CA LEU A 48 -2.32 -7.44 -11.62
C LEU A 48 -2.64 -8.82 -11.03
N PHE A 49 -1.62 -9.59 -10.65
CA PHE A 49 -1.83 -10.88 -9.97
C PHE A 49 -2.69 -10.73 -8.70
N LYS A 50 -2.37 -9.71 -7.88
CA LYS A 50 -3.07 -9.44 -6.62
C LYS A 50 -4.48 -8.85 -6.83
N ALA A 51 -4.75 -8.19 -7.97
CA ALA A 51 -6.10 -7.78 -8.37
C ALA A 51 -6.95 -8.99 -8.72
N ILE A 52 -6.44 -9.92 -9.53
CA ILE A 52 -7.15 -11.16 -9.91
C ILE A 52 -7.54 -11.96 -8.66
N LYS A 53 -6.63 -12.08 -7.69
CA LYS A 53 -6.95 -12.70 -6.39
C LYS A 53 -8.05 -11.93 -5.66
N ARG A 54 -7.90 -10.62 -5.46
CA ARG A 54 -8.86 -9.77 -4.75
C ARG A 54 -10.24 -9.69 -5.40
N TRP A 55 -10.32 -9.86 -6.73
CA TRP A 55 -11.57 -9.98 -7.46
C TRP A 55 -12.34 -11.24 -7.04
N LYS A 56 -11.66 -12.41 -7.05
CA LYS A 56 -12.25 -13.68 -6.60
C LYS A 56 -12.67 -13.62 -5.12
N ASP A 57 -11.83 -13.02 -4.29
CA ASP A 57 -12.06 -12.85 -2.85
C ASP A 57 -13.10 -11.74 -2.53
N HIS A 58 -13.72 -11.10 -3.53
CA HIS A 58 -14.66 -9.97 -3.38
C HIS A 58 -14.15 -8.84 -2.45
N SER A 59 -12.83 -8.61 -2.47
CA SER A 59 -12.16 -7.77 -1.48
C SER A 59 -12.38 -6.27 -1.76
N PRO A 60 -12.76 -5.46 -0.74
CA PRO A 60 -12.93 -4.01 -0.90
C PRO A 60 -11.62 -3.29 -1.23
N PHE A 61 -10.47 -3.94 -1.12
CA PHE A 61 -9.15 -3.40 -1.47
C PHE A 61 -8.73 -3.66 -2.93
N LEU A 62 -9.62 -4.20 -3.76
CA LEU A 62 -9.39 -4.41 -5.20
C LEU A 62 -9.02 -3.11 -5.94
N TRP A 63 -9.74 -2.01 -5.67
CA TRP A 63 -9.53 -0.73 -6.37
C TRP A 63 -8.11 -0.20 -6.20
N VAL A 64 -7.47 -0.44 -5.04
CA VAL A 64 -6.08 -0.06 -4.77
C VAL A 64 -5.14 -0.74 -5.77
N ASN A 65 -5.40 -2.00 -6.13
CA ASN A 65 -4.62 -2.68 -7.16
C ASN A 65 -4.85 -2.09 -8.54
N ILE A 66 -6.10 -1.78 -8.89
CA ILE A 66 -6.45 -1.17 -10.18
C ILE A 66 -5.73 0.17 -10.36
N MET A 67 -5.67 1.01 -9.31
CA MET A 67 -4.91 2.27 -9.33
C MET A 67 -3.41 2.07 -9.60
N HIS A 68 -2.81 0.99 -9.10
CA HIS A 68 -1.41 0.68 -9.38
C HIS A 68 -1.17 0.20 -10.82
N ILE A 69 -2.10 -0.59 -11.37
CA ILE A 69 -2.03 -1.13 -12.73
C ILE A 69 -2.29 -0.05 -13.79
N VAL A 70 -3.28 0.81 -13.57
CA VAL A 70 -3.81 1.74 -14.58
C VAL A 70 -3.13 3.11 -14.52
N LEU A 71 -2.68 3.55 -13.35
CA LEU A 71 -2.19 4.92 -13.15
C LEU A 71 -0.75 4.99 -12.64
N ILE A 72 -0.47 4.43 -11.45
CA ILE A 72 0.82 4.63 -10.77
C ILE A 72 1.97 3.94 -11.54
N GLY A 73 1.82 2.66 -11.85
CA GLY A 73 2.82 1.90 -12.61
C GLY A 73 3.07 2.46 -14.01
N PRO A 74 2.03 2.70 -14.85
CA PRO A 74 2.21 3.30 -16.17
C PRO A 74 2.86 4.69 -16.14
N LEU A 75 2.54 5.53 -15.14
CA LEU A 75 3.18 6.84 -14.97
C LEU A 75 4.67 6.70 -14.61
N MET A 76 5.02 5.75 -13.73
CA MET A 76 6.42 5.45 -13.40
C MET A 76 7.21 4.94 -14.61
N VAL A 77 6.59 4.09 -15.45
CA VAL A 77 7.19 3.63 -16.72
C VAL A 77 7.34 4.77 -17.72
N TYR A 78 6.35 5.65 -17.84
CA TYR A 78 6.40 6.82 -18.71
C TYR A 78 7.53 7.78 -18.31
N ILE A 79 7.62 8.15 -17.03
CA ILE A 79 8.67 9.06 -16.52
C ILE A 79 10.04 8.38 -16.60
N GLY A 80 10.13 7.10 -16.27
CA GLY A 80 11.39 6.35 -16.31
C GLY A 80 11.94 6.16 -17.73
N LYS A 81 11.08 5.95 -18.72
CA LYS A 81 11.47 5.75 -20.12
C LYS A 81 11.84 7.05 -20.84
N ASN A 82 11.20 8.16 -20.50
CA ASN A 82 11.45 9.46 -21.13
C ASN A 82 12.41 10.34 -20.32
N ASP A 83 12.82 9.92 -19.11
CA ASP A 83 13.85 10.55 -18.27
C ASP A 83 13.74 12.09 -18.20
N TYR A 84 14.77 12.83 -18.61
CA TYR A 84 14.81 14.28 -18.65
C TYR A 84 13.89 14.92 -19.70
N SER A 85 13.46 14.17 -20.72
CA SER A 85 12.49 14.61 -21.73
C SER A 85 11.02 14.44 -21.30
N SER A 86 10.77 13.82 -20.14
CA SER A 86 9.44 13.66 -19.56
C SER A 86 8.73 15.00 -19.39
N ALA A 87 7.47 15.07 -19.85
CA ALA A 87 6.69 16.30 -19.77
C ALA A 87 6.43 16.75 -18.31
N LYS A 88 6.48 18.06 -18.04
CA LYS A 88 6.34 18.64 -16.69
C LYS A 88 5.12 18.10 -15.91
N TRP A 89 3.98 17.99 -16.59
CA TRP A 89 2.72 17.51 -16.01
C TRP A 89 2.83 16.09 -15.42
N SER A 90 3.70 15.23 -15.96
CA SER A 90 3.84 13.86 -15.46
C SER A 90 4.47 13.82 -14.06
N PHE A 91 5.47 14.69 -13.80
CA PHE A 91 6.03 14.88 -12.46
C PHE A 91 5.02 15.51 -11.49
N GLU A 92 4.18 16.44 -11.96
CA GLU A 92 3.13 17.06 -11.14
C GLU A 92 2.07 16.02 -10.73
N ILE A 93 1.62 15.17 -11.65
CA ILE A 93 0.75 14.04 -11.33
C ILE A 93 1.45 13.03 -10.41
N LEU A 94 2.76 12.77 -10.60
CA LEU A 94 3.52 11.89 -9.70
C LEU A 94 3.56 12.42 -8.27
N ALA A 95 3.74 13.73 -8.08
CA ALA A 95 3.67 14.38 -6.77
C ALA A 95 2.26 14.28 -6.14
N LEU A 96 1.20 14.54 -6.92
CA LEU A 96 -0.18 14.39 -6.46
C LEU A 96 -0.48 12.95 -6.01
N LEU A 97 -0.04 11.95 -6.77
CA LEU A 97 -0.20 10.54 -6.43
C LEU A 97 0.66 10.12 -5.23
N ALA A 98 1.85 10.69 -5.06
CA ALA A 98 2.67 10.48 -3.87
C ALA A 98 1.95 11.00 -2.62
N PHE A 99 1.39 12.22 -2.65
CA PHE A 99 0.60 12.75 -1.53
C PHE A 99 -0.70 11.96 -1.29
N ALA A 100 -1.41 11.54 -2.34
CA ALA A 100 -2.58 10.68 -2.21
C ALA A 100 -2.23 9.33 -1.54
N ALA A 101 -1.09 8.73 -1.92
CA ALA A 101 -0.59 7.53 -1.28
C ALA A 101 -0.21 7.78 0.19
N LEU A 102 0.47 8.88 0.51
CA LEU A 102 0.81 9.26 1.89
C LEU A 102 -0.46 9.37 2.76
N GLY A 103 -1.44 10.17 2.32
CA GLY A 103 -2.69 10.38 3.03
C GLY A 103 -3.50 9.09 3.22
N TYR A 104 -3.63 8.28 2.16
CA TYR A 104 -4.35 7.00 2.23
C TYR A 104 -3.69 6.01 3.21
N ASN A 105 -2.37 5.86 3.15
CA ASN A 105 -1.67 4.94 4.04
C ASN A 105 -1.67 5.43 5.50
N LEU A 106 -1.59 6.75 5.74
CA LEU A 106 -1.71 7.32 7.08
C LEU A 106 -3.11 7.08 7.67
N TYR A 107 -4.17 7.32 6.88
CA TYR A 107 -5.55 7.01 7.26
C TYR A 107 -5.75 5.53 7.63
N GLN A 108 -5.16 4.61 6.85
CA GLN A 108 -5.22 3.19 7.16
C GLN A 108 -4.45 2.81 8.44
N ILE A 109 -3.32 3.45 8.76
CA ILE A 109 -2.65 3.25 10.05
C ILE A 109 -3.55 3.69 11.21
N VAL A 110 -4.22 4.85 11.11
CA VAL A 110 -5.15 5.32 12.15
C VAL A 110 -6.27 4.30 12.39
N ILE A 111 -6.85 3.73 11.33
CA ILE A 111 -7.86 2.66 11.43
C ILE A 111 -7.30 1.42 12.12
N GLU A 112 -6.12 0.92 11.72
CA GLU A 112 -5.54 -0.29 12.31
C GLU A 112 -5.17 -0.08 13.78
N VAL A 113 -4.65 1.09 14.17
CA VAL A 113 -4.37 1.43 15.57
C VAL A 113 -5.66 1.51 16.38
N ALA A 114 -6.72 2.14 15.87
CA ALA A 114 -8.02 2.22 16.55
C ALA A 114 -8.62 0.82 16.80
N LYS A 115 -8.51 -0.10 15.84
CA LYS A 115 -8.95 -1.50 16.01
C LYS A 115 -8.23 -2.20 17.16
N LEU A 116 -6.91 -1.98 17.31
CA LEU A 116 -6.13 -2.57 18.41
C LEU A 116 -6.55 -2.03 19.78
N GLN A 117 -7.03 -0.78 19.86
CA GLN A 117 -7.52 -0.18 21.10
C GLN A 117 -8.95 -0.60 21.46
N THR A 118 -9.77 -0.99 20.48
CA THR A 118 -11.17 -1.41 20.70
C THR A 118 -11.35 -2.88 21.02
N ILE A 119 -10.33 -3.72 20.87
CA ILE A 119 -10.34 -5.09 21.42
C ILE A 119 -10.09 -4.98 22.92
N ARG A 120 -11.16 -5.06 23.72
CA ARG A 120 -11.07 -5.05 25.17
C ARG A 120 -10.33 -6.31 25.66
N PRO A 121 -9.27 -6.19 26.49
CA PRO A 121 -8.54 -7.37 26.99
C PRO A 121 -9.44 -8.34 27.75
N GLU A 122 -10.42 -7.82 28.51
CA GLU A 122 -11.39 -8.63 29.23
C GLU A 122 -12.22 -9.55 28.31
N GLU A 123 -12.55 -9.15 27.08
CA GLU A 123 -13.25 -10.04 26.11
C GLU A 123 -12.39 -11.25 25.69
N ILE A 124 -11.06 -11.13 25.72
CA ILE A 124 -10.12 -12.23 25.46
C ILE A 124 -10.05 -13.18 26.67
N TYR A 125 -10.01 -12.63 27.89
CA TYR A 125 -10.02 -13.41 29.13
C TYR A 125 -11.36 -14.15 29.32
N ASP A 126 -12.49 -13.50 29.03
CA ASP A 126 -13.82 -14.10 29.12
C ASP A 126 -14.00 -15.22 28.09
N ALA A 127 -13.55 -15.04 26.85
CA ALA A 127 -13.58 -16.09 25.84
C ALA A 127 -12.74 -17.32 26.22
N ALA A 128 -11.55 -17.12 26.80
CA ALA A 128 -10.71 -18.20 27.31
C ALA A 128 -11.39 -18.95 28.48
N THR A 129 -11.99 -18.21 29.42
CA THR A 129 -12.69 -18.76 30.61
C THR A 129 -13.98 -19.48 30.23
N ALA A 130 -14.72 -18.99 29.24
CA ALA A 130 -15.90 -19.67 28.70
C ALA A 130 -15.53 -21.03 28.08
N SER A 131 -14.40 -21.10 27.35
CA SER A 131 -13.93 -22.36 26.75
C SER A 131 -13.55 -23.42 27.80
N SER A 132 -12.92 -23.02 28.91
CA SER A 132 -12.50 -23.97 29.96
C SER A 132 -13.69 -24.48 30.79
N THR A 133 -14.71 -23.63 31.01
CA THR A 133 -15.92 -23.98 31.78
C THR A 133 -16.82 -25.00 31.05
N SER A 134 -16.79 -25.03 29.71
CA SER A 134 -17.56 -25.98 28.89
C SER A 134 -17.10 -27.44 28.99
N SER A 135 -15.98 -27.73 29.65
CA SER A 135 -15.37 -29.07 29.68
C SER A 135 -15.81 -29.97 30.84
N LYS A 136 -16.60 -29.46 31.80
CA LYS A 136 -16.96 -30.20 33.01
C LYS A 136 -18.19 -31.09 32.77
N PRO A 137 -18.06 -32.44 32.73
CA PRO A 137 -19.23 -33.30 32.53
C PRO A 137 -20.16 -33.19 33.74
N ARG A 138 -21.48 -33.18 33.52
CA ARG A 138 -22.41 -33.37 34.64
C ARG A 138 -22.27 -34.81 35.16
N PRO A 139 -22.11 -35.03 36.48
CA PRO A 139 -22.28 -36.36 37.06
C PRO A 139 -23.74 -36.78 36.92
N ASN A 140 -23.94 -38.08 36.64
CA ASN A 140 -25.25 -38.72 36.49
C ASN A 140 -25.90 -39.00 37.86
#